data_AF-A0A8J6HN61-F1
#
_entry.id   AF-A0A8J6HN61-F1
#
_cell.length_a   1.000
_cell.length_b   1.000
_cell.length_c   1.000
_cell.angle_alpha   90.00
_cell.angle_beta   90.00
_cell.angle_gamma   90.00
#
_symmetry.space_group_name_H-M   'P 1'
#
loop_
_entity.id
_entity.type
_entity.pdbx_description
1 polymer ?
#
loop_
_entity_poly.entity_id
_entity_poly.type
_entity_poly.pdbx_seq_one_letter_code
_entity_poly.pdbx_strand_id
1 'polypeptide(L)'
;MGFFISLTSCDDIVTELRKSGELRKACPKSGNAPQPPSRVFTLQRVTKLRSLMVNETVTRIPPIDAYIIPSQDEHQNEFVEDYDKRLQYISGFSGSYGDAVITNDTAVLWTDSRYHLQADDQIDCHWRLMRENFVGVPTLTQWLHQTYPSGGVLGADPKLVAQYRWDQLSNELRRTNWTLVEVQTNLIDVMWTTGRPPRRNKNVFVLKEKYSGKPWTKKVEEVRGRLRRLHVDAMVVTALDEIAWLLNIRGRDIPSNPFVRSYLLLDMNRVKFYVNQSQLVDNNVFKYFDETRTKTNEIVE
;
A
#
# COMPACT_ATOMS: atom_id res chain seq x y z
N MET A 1 58.73 8.71 -8.38
CA MET A 1 57.60 8.94 -7.45
C MET A 1 56.32 9.00 -8.28
N GLY A 2 55.67 7.86 -8.49
CA GLY A 2 54.37 7.80 -9.17
C GLY A 2 53.32 7.34 -8.16
N PHE A 3 52.37 8.21 -7.84
CA PHE A 3 51.20 7.87 -7.04
C PHE A 3 50.28 6.98 -7.88
N PHE A 4 50.18 5.70 -7.51
CA PHE A 4 49.10 4.84 -7.98
C PHE A 4 47.84 5.22 -7.22
N ILE A 5 46.93 5.94 -7.88
CA ILE A 5 45.54 6.03 -7.45
C ILE A 5 44.94 4.65 -7.73
N SER A 6 44.72 3.87 -6.66
CA SER A 6 43.97 2.63 -6.73
C SER A 6 42.54 2.97 -7.15
N LEU A 7 42.22 2.73 -8.42
CA LEU A 7 40.86 2.70 -8.91
C LEU A 7 40.19 1.49 -8.28
N THR A 8 39.44 1.70 -7.20
CA THR A 8 38.47 0.71 -6.72
C THR A 8 37.58 0.33 -7.89
N SER A 9 37.64 -0.94 -8.29
CA SER A 9 36.92 -1.42 -9.46
C SER A 9 35.42 -1.27 -9.21
N CYS A 10 34.67 -0.91 -10.25
CA CYS A 10 33.20 -0.87 -10.20
C CYS A 10 32.61 -2.22 -9.74
N ASP A 11 33.34 -3.32 -9.95
CA ASP A 11 32.94 -4.68 -9.57
C ASP A 11 32.91 -4.91 -8.05
N ASP A 12 33.75 -4.25 -7.27
CA ASP A 12 33.77 -4.40 -5.80
C ASP A 12 32.57 -3.70 -5.15
N ILE A 13 32.22 -2.50 -5.64
CA ILE A 13 31.04 -1.74 -5.21
C ILE A 13 29.77 -2.53 -5.54
N VAL A 14 29.71 -3.11 -6.74
CA VAL A 14 28.59 -3.93 -7.19
C VAL A 14 28.48 -5.22 -6.37
N THR A 15 29.60 -5.83 -5.95
CA THR A 15 29.59 -7.05 -5.14
C THR A 15 29.17 -6.81 -3.68
N GLU A 16 29.50 -5.65 -3.10
CA GLU A 16 29.05 -5.24 -1.76
C GLU A 16 27.56 -4.82 -1.76
N LEU A 17 27.10 -4.15 -2.83
CA LEU A 17 25.68 -3.87 -3.08
C LEU A 17 24.86 -5.18 -3.22
N ARG A 18 25.40 -6.17 -3.93
CA ARG A 18 24.77 -7.49 -4.18
C ARG A 18 24.55 -8.32 -2.91
N LYS A 19 25.43 -8.23 -1.90
CA LYS A 19 25.30 -9.03 -0.66
C LYS A 19 24.46 -8.36 0.44
N SER A 20 24.30 -7.03 0.43
CA SER A 20 23.87 -6.29 1.63
C SER A 20 22.64 -5.38 1.51
N GLY A 21 22.18 -4.96 0.32
CA GLY A 21 21.10 -3.96 0.29
C GLY A 21 21.54 -2.62 0.94
N GLU A 22 22.66 -2.11 0.42
CA GLU A 22 23.22 -0.75 0.50
C GLU A 22 24.38 -0.41 1.44
N LEU A 23 25.43 0.15 0.81
CA LEU A 23 26.21 1.29 1.26
C LEU A 23 25.28 2.51 1.44
N ARG A 24 24.55 2.53 2.55
CA ARG A 24 23.78 3.69 2.97
C ARG A 24 24.73 4.83 3.32
N LYS A 25 24.78 5.89 2.50
CA LYS A 25 25.73 6.99 2.69
C LYS A 25 25.49 7.68 4.03
N ALA A 26 24.22 7.77 4.42
CA ALA A 26 23.81 8.35 5.68
C ALA A 26 23.93 7.38 6.88
N CYS A 27 24.44 6.15 6.68
CA CYS A 27 24.74 5.17 7.74
C CYS A 27 26.16 4.59 7.59
N PRO A 28 27.22 5.41 7.70
CA PRO A 28 28.58 4.92 7.55
C PRO A 28 28.99 4.02 8.71
N LYS A 29 29.85 3.04 8.42
CA LYS A 29 30.36 2.06 9.40
C LYS A 29 31.10 2.71 10.59
N SER A 30 31.64 3.93 10.43
CA SER A 30 32.21 4.71 11.52
C SER A 30 31.16 5.67 12.11
N GLY A 31 30.74 5.43 13.35
CA GLY A 31 29.58 6.04 14.01
C GLY A 31 29.61 7.55 14.33
N ASN A 32 30.39 8.37 13.61
CA ASN A 32 30.52 9.81 13.86
C ASN A 32 29.94 10.70 12.73
N ALA A 33 29.24 10.14 11.74
CA ALA A 33 28.66 10.96 10.68
C ALA A 33 27.37 11.66 11.13
N PRO A 34 27.21 12.96 10.82
CA PRO A 34 25.95 13.67 11.03
C PRO A 34 24.79 12.92 10.40
N GLN A 35 23.73 12.71 11.19
CA GLN A 35 22.51 12.06 10.72
C GLN A 35 21.63 13.07 9.98
N PRO A 36 20.96 12.70 8.88
CA PRO A 36 20.04 13.58 8.18
C PRO A 36 18.92 14.07 9.12
N PRO A 37 18.50 15.34 9.04
CA PRO A 37 17.48 15.91 9.93
C PRO A 37 16.10 15.27 9.75
N SER A 38 15.84 14.68 8.58
CA SER A 38 14.59 13.97 8.26
C SER A 38 14.55 12.53 8.78
N ARG A 39 15.62 12.04 9.43
CA ARG A 39 15.71 10.66 9.90
C ARG A 39 14.77 10.40 11.06
N VAL A 40 14.04 9.28 10.97
CA VAL A 40 13.16 8.81 12.04
C VAL A 40 13.71 7.52 12.61
N PHE A 41 13.98 7.51 13.92
CA PHE A 41 14.38 6.29 14.63
C PHE A 41 13.15 5.43 14.96
N THR A 42 13.13 4.21 14.46
CA THR A 42 11.97 3.32 14.45
C THR A 42 12.21 1.95 15.10
N LEU A 43 13.40 1.72 15.67
CA LEU A 43 13.76 0.43 16.28
C LEU A 43 12.70 -0.08 17.28
N GLN A 44 12.18 0.79 18.16
CA GLN A 44 11.13 0.40 19.10
C GLN A 44 9.83 -0.03 18.40
N ARG A 45 9.47 0.60 17.28
CA ARG A 45 8.30 0.23 16.47
C ARG A 45 8.51 -1.14 15.84
N VAL A 46 9.66 -1.38 15.21
CA VAL A 46 10.03 -2.67 14.62
C VAL A 46 10.04 -3.78 15.67
N THR A 47 10.62 -3.55 16.85
CA THR A 47 10.62 -4.54 17.95
C THR A 47 9.21 -4.87 18.43
N LYS A 48 8.34 -3.86 18.57
CA LYS A 48 6.94 -4.07 18.94
C LYS A 48 6.19 -4.86 17.85
N LEU A 49 6.43 -4.59 16.57
CA LEU A 49 5.82 -5.36 15.48
C LEU A 49 6.23 -6.84 15.55
N ARG A 50 7.51 -7.14 15.78
CA ARG A 50 8.01 -8.52 15.94
C ARG A 50 7.31 -9.25 17.09
N SER A 51 7.04 -8.58 18.21
CA SER A 51 6.26 -9.19 19.30
C SER A 51 4.81 -9.49 18.91
N LEU A 52 4.22 -8.71 18.00
CA LEU A 52 2.87 -8.95 17.50
C LEU A 52 2.81 -10.09 16.47
N MET A 53 3.85 -10.25 15.65
CA MET A 53 3.96 -11.32 14.65
C MET A 53 3.87 -12.72 15.26
N VAL A 54 4.35 -12.89 16.49
CA VAL A 54 4.29 -14.18 17.22
C VAL A 54 3.11 -14.28 18.20
N ASN A 55 2.29 -13.23 18.30
CA ASN A 55 1.15 -13.20 19.21
C ASN A 55 -0.12 -13.72 18.52
N GLU A 56 -0.40 -15.01 18.71
CA GLU A 56 -1.57 -15.70 18.13
C GLU A 56 -2.92 -15.07 18.52
N THR A 57 -3.00 -14.39 19.67
CA THR A 57 -4.25 -13.71 20.08
C THR A 57 -4.52 -12.50 19.18
N VAL A 58 -3.47 -11.83 18.72
CA VAL A 58 -3.57 -10.64 17.84
C VAL A 58 -3.72 -11.05 16.38
N THR A 59 -2.88 -11.98 15.91
CA THR A 59 -2.87 -12.45 14.51
C THR A 59 -4.05 -13.36 14.20
N ARG A 60 -4.56 -14.09 15.20
CA ARG A 60 -5.59 -15.14 15.08
C ARG A 60 -5.20 -16.32 14.19
N ILE A 61 -3.90 -16.47 13.95
CA ILE A 61 -3.27 -17.53 13.17
C ILE A 61 -1.96 -17.94 13.88
N PRO A 62 -1.33 -19.07 13.51
CA PRO A 62 0.00 -19.41 14.01
C PRO A 62 1.03 -18.28 13.78
N PRO A 63 2.14 -18.26 14.54
CA PRO A 63 3.19 -17.26 14.42
C PRO A 63 3.67 -17.09 12.97
N ILE A 64 3.92 -15.84 12.58
CA ILE A 64 4.49 -15.50 11.27
C ILE A 64 5.95 -15.08 11.40
N ASP A 65 6.76 -15.41 10.39
CA ASP A 65 8.21 -15.15 10.38
C ASP A 65 8.56 -13.83 9.68
N ALA A 66 7.67 -13.37 8.80
CA ALA A 66 7.79 -12.11 8.08
C ALA A 66 6.43 -11.43 7.94
N TYR A 67 6.41 -10.09 7.89
CA TYR A 67 5.20 -9.30 7.63
C TYR A 67 5.48 -8.23 6.59
N ILE A 68 4.64 -8.18 5.55
CA ILE A 68 4.71 -7.16 4.49
C ILE A 68 3.82 -5.96 4.82
N ILE A 69 4.36 -4.75 4.62
CA ILE A 69 3.66 -3.48 4.78
C ILE A 69 3.82 -2.67 3.48
N PRO A 70 2.82 -2.68 2.59
CA PRO A 70 2.85 -1.84 1.38
C PRO A 70 2.58 -0.37 1.71
N SER A 71 2.87 0.53 0.76
CA SER A 71 2.55 1.95 0.87
C SER A 71 1.07 2.28 0.58
N GLN A 72 0.38 1.42 -0.17
CA GLN A 72 -0.99 1.65 -0.63
C GLN A 72 -2.06 1.37 0.44
N ASP A 73 -3.24 1.93 0.23
CA ASP A 73 -4.46 1.65 1.01
C ASP A 73 -5.32 0.56 0.33
N GLU A 74 -6.50 0.32 0.92
CA GLU A 74 -7.45 -0.70 0.44
C GLU A 74 -8.03 -0.41 -0.96
N HIS A 75 -7.88 0.81 -1.46
CA HIS A 75 -8.29 1.23 -2.80
C HIS A 75 -7.11 1.35 -3.77
N GLN A 76 -5.92 0.91 -3.36
CA GLN A 76 -4.70 0.95 -4.15
C GLN A 76 -4.31 2.37 -4.61
N ASN A 77 -4.61 3.40 -3.79
CA ASN A 77 -4.18 4.76 -4.06
C ASN A 77 -2.65 4.88 -3.98
N GLU A 78 -2.03 5.61 -4.93
CA GLU A 78 -0.59 5.96 -4.83
C GLU A 78 -0.35 6.95 -3.68
N PHE A 79 -1.22 7.95 -3.53
CA PHE A 79 -1.18 8.89 -2.42
C PHE A 79 -2.30 8.55 -1.44
N VAL A 80 -1.91 8.00 -0.29
CA VAL A 80 -2.85 7.61 0.76
C VAL A 80 -3.09 8.73 1.76
N GLU A 81 -4.22 8.64 2.47
CA GLU A 81 -4.52 9.52 3.59
C GLU A 81 -3.55 9.32 4.76
N ASP A 82 -3.29 10.36 5.55
CA ASP A 82 -2.39 10.29 6.72
C ASP A 82 -2.77 9.16 7.71
N TYR A 83 -4.07 8.82 7.83
CA TYR A 83 -4.55 7.68 8.61
C TYR A 83 -4.01 6.33 8.12
N ASP A 84 -3.81 6.18 6.80
CA ASP A 84 -3.41 4.95 6.12
C ASP A 84 -1.89 4.88 5.85
N LYS A 85 -1.10 5.88 6.25
CA LYS A 85 0.37 5.94 6.09
C LYS A 85 1.14 4.99 7.02
N ARG A 86 0.77 3.71 7.00
CA ARG A 86 1.35 2.63 7.81
C ARG A 86 2.84 2.43 7.54
N LEU A 87 3.24 2.47 6.26
CA LEU A 87 4.65 2.37 5.86
C LEU A 87 5.49 3.50 6.45
N GLN A 88 5.00 4.74 6.39
CA GLN A 88 5.68 5.89 6.99
C GLN A 88 5.75 5.77 8.51
N TYR A 89 4.68 5.31 9.16
CA TYR A 89 4.70 5.10 10.60
C TYR A 89 5.75 4.06 11.01
N ILE A 90 5.83 2.90 10.34
CA ILE A 90 6.74 1.83 10.76
C ILE A 90 8.22 2.13 10.44
N SER A 91 8.49 2.82 9.32
CA SER A 91 9.86 3.01 8.79
C SER A 91 10.40 4.44 8.84
N GLY A 92 9.52 5.45 8.93
CA GLY A 92 9.87 6.85 8.73
C GLY A 92 9.85 7.33 7.28
N PHE A 93 9.85 6.40 6.31
CA PHE A 93 9.87 6.71 4.89
C PHE A 93 8.55 7.32 4.41
N SER A 94 8.61 8.52 3.82
CA SER A 94 7.44 9.28 3.38
C SER A 94 7.24 9.32 1.87
N GLY A 95 7.91 8.45 1.09
CA GLY A 95 7.65 8.33 -0.34
C GLY A 95 6.28 7.69 -0.62
N SER A 96 5.73 7.90 -1.81
CA SER A 96 4.41 7.34 -2.17
C SER A 96 4.47 5.86 -2.56
N TYR A 97 5.65 5.35 -2.88
CA TYR A 97 5.83 3.99 -3.35
C TYR A 97 6.91 3.24 -2.58
N GLY A 98 6.55 2.09 -2.04
CA GLY A 98 7.51 1.15 -1.47
C GLY A 98 6.83 0.03 -0.69
N ASP A 99 7.62 -0.99 -0.38
CA ASP A 99 7.19 -2.14 0.38
C ASP A 99 8.20 -2.42 1.48
N ALA A 100 7.73 -2.42 2.73
CA ALA A 100 8.53 -2.91 3.84
C ALA A 100 8.27 -4.40 4.08
N VAL A 101 9.32 -5.14 4.39
CA VAL A 101 9.23 -6.48 4.96
C VAL A 101 10.01 -6.50 6.26
N ILE A 102 9.33 -6.86 7.34
CA ILE A 102 9.95 -7.05 8.65
C ILE A 102 9.92 -8.53 8.98
N THR A 103 11.09 -9.06 9.29
CA THR A 103 11.31 -10.42 9.79
C THR A 103 11.70 -10.36 11.26
N ASN A 104 11.93 -11.52 11.87
CA ASN A 104 12.37 -11.63 13.27
C ASN A 104 13.65 -10.85 13.58
N ASP A 105 14.57 -10.71 12.62
CA ASP A 105 15.89 -10.09 12.83
C ASP A 105 16.18 -8.91 11.88
N THR A 106 15.57 -8.87 10.70
CA THR A 106 15.86 -7.85 9.66
C THR A 106 14.62 -7.02 9.29
N ALA A 107 14.82 -5.73 9.04
CA ALA A 107 13.81 -4.84 8.45
C ALA A 107 14.34 -4.33 7.10
N VAL A 108 13.53 -4.45 6.05
CA VAL A 108 13.93 -4.13 4.68
C VAL A 108 12.86 -3.30 4.01
N LEU A 109 13.27 -2.29 3.23
CA LEU A 109 12.39 -1.42 2.45
C LEU A 109 12.79 -1.47 0.98
N TRP A 110 11.88 -1.86 0.09
CA TRP A 110 12.02 -1.68 -1.35
C TRP A 110 11.37 -0.36 -1.78
N THR A 111 12.03 0.37 -2.65
CA THR A 111 11.45 1.53 -3.34
C THR A 111 12.15 1.77 -4.67
N ASP A 112 11.49 2.50 -5.55
CA ASP A 112 11.98 2.84 -6.88
C ASP A 112 12.97 4.03 -6.87
N SER A 113 13.58 4.28 -8.02
CA SER A 113 14.64 5.28 -8.19
C SER A 113 14.26 6.71 -7.83
N ARG A 114 12.96 7.07 -7.80
CA ARG A 114 12.50 8.39 -7.35
C ARG A 114 12.86 8.65 -5.89
N TYR A 115 12.95 7.58 -5.10
CA TYR A 115 12.98 7.66 -3.64
C TYR A 115 14.25 7.14 -3.00
N HIS A 116 15.24 6.62 -3.74
CA HIS A 116 16.45 6.05 -3.14
C HIS A 116 17.19 7.01 -2.19
N LEU A 117 17.38 8.27 -2.59
CA LEU A 117 18.03 9.28 -1.73
C LEU A 117 17.16 9.64 -0.53
N GLN A 118 15.86 9.85 -0.76
CA GLN A 118 14.91 10.17 0.29
C GLN A 118 14.83 9.04 1.33
N ALA A 119 14.81 7.78 0.89
CA ALA A 119 14.78 6.63 1.77
C ALA A 119 16.07 6.52 2.58
N ASP A 120 17.24 6.72 1.96
CA ASP A 120 18.53 6.72 2.68
C ASP A 120 18.57 7.83 3.76
N ASP A 121 17.96 8.97 3.50
CA ASP A 121 17.90 10.06 4.48
C ASP A 121 16.88 9.80 5.62
N GLN A 122 15.71 9.23 5.31
CA GLN A 122 14.58 9.16 6.24
C GLN A 122 14.56 7.93 7.14
N ILE A 123 14.91 6.74 6.63
CA ILE A 123 14.85 5.52 7.45
C ILE A 123 16.10 5.44 8.34
N ASP A 124 16.00 4.82 9.52
CA ASP A 124 17.18 4.65 10.39
C ASP A 124 18.08 3.48 9.95
N CYS A 125 19.31 3.40 10.48
CA CYS A 125 20.34 2.46 10.02
C CYS A 125 20.07 0.98 10.30
N HIS A 126 19.02 0.62 11.04
CA HIS A 126 18.63 -0.79 11.23
C HIS A 126 17.82 -1.31 10.04
N TRP A 127 17.38 -0.43 9.14
CA TRP A 127 16.73 -0.78 7.88
C TRP A 127 17.74 -0.97 6.76
N ARG A 128 17.55 -2.04 6.00
CA ARG A 128 18.21 -2.27 4.70
C ARG A 128 17.36 -1.62 3.61
N LEU A 129 17.99 -0.82 2.76
CA LEU A 129 17.33 -0.20 1.62
C LEU A 129 17.57 -1.04 0.38
N MET A 130 16.51 -1.45 -0.29
CA MET A 130 16.55 -2.21 -1.53
C MET A 130 16.16 -1.30 -2.68
N ARG A 131 17.14 -0.96 -3.52
CA ARG A 131 16.93 -0.18 -4.74
C ARG A 131 16.26 -1.04 -5.79
N GLU A 132 14.93 -0.99 -5.84
CA GLU A 132 14.18 -1.82 -6.76
C GLU A 132 14.62 -1.58 -8.21
N ASN A 133 14.60 -2.65 -9.02
CA ASN A 133 15.01 -2.69 -10.43
C ASN A 133 16.49 -2.37 -10.67
N PHE A 134 17.31 -2.21 -9.62
CA PHE A 134 18.75 -2.10 -9.75
C PHE A 134 19.40 -3.48 -9.92
N VAL A 135 20.44 -3.57 -10.75
CA VAL A 135 21.10 -4.83 -11.06
C VAL A 135 21.63 -5.50 -9.79
N GLY A 136 21.20 -6.74 -9.55
CA GLY A 136 21.62 -7.53 -8.40
C GLY A 136 20.85 -7.28 -7.11
N VAL A 137 19.83 -6.40 -7.11
CA VAL A 137 18.88 -6.30 -6.00
C VAL A 137 17.79 -7.36 -6.19
N PRO A 138 17.62 -8.29 -5.23
CA PRO A 138 16.60 -9.32 -5.33
C PRO A 138 15.20 -8.74 -5.19
N THR A 139 14.22 -9.41 -5.81
CA THR A 139 12.81 -9.21 -5.46
C THR A 139 12.55 -9.62 -4.01
N LEU A 140 11.41 -9.24 -3.44
CA LEU A 140 11.00 -9.64 -2.10
C LEU A 140 11.10 -11.15 -1.88
N THR A 141 10.52 -11.93 -2.79
CA THR A 141 10.44 -13.40 -2.71
C THR A 141 11.82 -14.04 -2.86
N GLN A 142 12.65 -13.52 -3.77
CA GLN A 142 14.04 -13.93 -3.93
C GLN A 142 14.85 -13.63 -2.66
N TRP A 143 14.67 -12.46 -2.06
CA TRP A 143 15.37 -12.06 -0.83
C TRP A 143 15.03 -12.98 0.34
N LEU A 144 13.74 -13.30 0.53
CA LEU A 144 13.29 -14.24 1.56
C LEU A 144 13.92 -15.62 1.36
N HIS A 145 13.88 -16.14 0.14
CA HIS A 145 14.45 -17.45 -0.17
C HIS A 145 15.97 -17.51 0.03
N GLN A 146 16.70 -16.48 -0.38
CA GLN A 146 18.16 -16.40 -0.25
C GLN A 146 18.60 -16.20 1.19
N THR A 147 17.88 -15.38 1.97
CA THR A 147 18.26 -15.04 3.35
C THR A 147 17.82 -16.12 4.33
N TYR A 148 16.67 -16.77 4.08
CA TYR A 148 16.06 -17.76 4.96
C TYR A 148 15.69 -19.02 4.14
N PRO A 149 16.68 -19.85 3.78
CA PRO A 149 16.45 -21.02 2.92
C PRO A 149 15.61 -22.12 3.58
N SER A 150 15.54 -22.15 4.92
CA SER A 150 14.66 -23.04 5.67
C SER A 150 13.17 -22.78 5.42
N GLY A 151 12.82 -21.60 4.90
CA GLY A 151 11.44 -21.19 4.73
C GLY A 151 10.87 -20.43 5.91
N GLY A 152 9.57 -20.17 5.83
CA GLY A 152 8.83 -19.42 6.85
C GLY A 152 7.45 -19.00 6.37
N VAL A 153 6.73 -18.31 7.25
CA VAL A 153 5.38 -17.80 6.98
C VAL A 153 5.45 -16.29 6.79
N LEU A 154 5.12 -15.82 5.59
CA LEU A 154 4.94 -14.40 5.26
C LEU A 154 3.48 -14.01 5.50
N GLY A 155 3.23 -13.16 6.49
CA GLY A 155 1.92 -12.57 6.73
C GLY A 155 1.70 -11.27 5.96
N ALA A 156 0.47 -11.03 5.52
CA ALA A 156 0.06 -9.80 4.86
C ALA A 156 -1.37 -9.42 5.23
N ASP A 157 -1.66 -8.13 5.33
CA ASP A 157 -3.05 -7.64 5.40
C ASP A 157 -3.71 -7.82 4.02
N PRO A 158 -4.74 -8.69 3.89
CA PRO A 158 -5.36 -8.98 2.59
C PRO A 158 -6.08 -7.78 1.98
N LYS A 159 -6.39 -6.73 2.76
CA LYS A 159 -7.00 -5.51 2.22
C LYS A 159 -6.00 -4.61 1.51
N LEU A 160 -4.71 -4.72 1.84
CA LEU A 160 -3.69 -3.79 1.33
C LEU A 160 -2.91 -4.36 0.15
N VAL A 161 -2.87 -5.69 0.01
CA VAL A 161 -2.21 -6.35 -1.12
C VAL A 161 -3.25 -6.67 -2.19
N ALA A 162 -3.12 -6.03 -3.36
CA ALA A 162 -4.01 -6.30 -4.49
C ALA A 162 -3.99 -7.78 -4.90
N GLN A 163 -5.15 -8.31 -5.32
CA GLN A 163 -5.31 -9.73 -5.66
C GLN A 163 -4.26 -10.24 -6.67
N TYR A 164 -4.02 -9.49 -7.75
CA TYR A 164 -3.02 -9.90 -8.77
C TYR A 164 -1.62 -10.05 -8.16
N ARG A 165 -1.28 -9.18 -7.21
CA ARG A 165 0.00 -9.17 -6.52
C ARG A 165 0.07 -10.30 -5.49
N TRP A 166 -1.03 -10.58 -4.79
CA TRP A 166 -1.15 -11.74 -3.91
C TRP A 166 -0.91 -13.04 -4.66
N ASP A 167 -1.53 -13.20 -5.83
CA ASP A 167 -1.37 -14.37 -6.70
C ASP A 167 0.07 -14.50 -7.19
N GLN A 168 0.69 -13.39 -7.59
CA GLN A 168 2.09 -13.36 -7.98
C GLN A 168 3.01 -13.81 -6.82
N LEU A 169 2.90 -13.18 -5.66
CA LEU A 169 3.70 -13.52 -4.47
C LEU A 169 3.49 -14.98 -4.06
N SER A 170 2.24 -15.45 -4.03
CA SER A 170 1.90 -16.83 -3.71
C SER A 170 2.56 -17.81 -4.68
N ASN A 171 2.50 -17.53 -6.00
CA ASN A 171 3.08 -18.40 -7.02
C ASN A 171 4.61 -18.43 -6.97
N GLU A 172 5.24 -17.30 -6.70
CA GLU A 172 6.69 -17.22 -6.51
C GLU A 172 7.15 -17.99 -5.26
N LEU A 173 6.44 -17.82 -4.14
CA LEU A 173 6.77 -18.47 -2.87
C LEU A 173 6.51 -19.99 -2.88
N ARG A 174 5.52 -20.49 -3.65
CA ARG A 174 5.25 -21.94 -3.83
C ARG A 174 6.46 -22.73 -4.33
N ARG A 175 7.44 -22.09 -4.96
CA ARG A 175 8.69 -22.72 -5.44
C ARG A 175 9.79 -22.74 -4.37
N THR A 176 9.46 -22.30 -3.16
CA THR A 176 10.36 -22.15 -2.03
C THR A 176 9.71 -22.79 -0.79
N ASN A 177 10.40 -22.75 0.35
CA ASN A 177 9.84 -23.21 1.63
C ASN A 177 8.99 -22.13 2.33
N TRP A 178 8.60 -21.07 1.63
CA TRP A 178 7.80 -19.97 2.17
C TRP A 178 6.32 -20.10 1.80
N THR A 179 5.44 -19.66 2.69
CA THR A 179 4.00 -19.54 2.45
C THR A 179 3.51 -18.12 2.71
N LEU A 180 2.53 -17.66 1.94
CA LEU A 180 1.85 -16.38 2.15
C LEU A 180 0.52 -16.65 2.87
N VAL A 181 0.27 -15.94 3.98
CA VAL A 181 -0.94 -16.08 4.80
C VAL A 181 -1.60 -14.73 5.06
N GLU A 182 -2.93 -14.77 5.17
CA GLU A 182 -3.74 -13.60 5.48
C GLU A 182 -3.69 -13.29 6.98
N VAL A 183 -3.38 -12.04 7.31
CA VAL A 183 -3.50 -11.51 8.67
C VAL A 183 -4.62 -10.48 8.66
N GLN A 184 -5.81 -10.90 9.05
CA GLN A 184 -7.03 -10.07 9.00
C GLN A 184 -6.95 -8.81 9.89
N THR A 185 -6.16 -8.88 10.96
CA THR A 185 -5.87 -7.74 11.84
C THR A 185 -4.60 -7.04 11.34
N ASN A 186 -4.71 -5.77 10.91
CA ASN A 186 -3.52 -5.01 10.56
C ASN A 186 -2.62 -4.78 11.79
N LEU A 187 -1.42 -5.35 11.80
CA LEU A 187 -0.53 -5.28 12.97
C LEU A 187 0.00 -3.86 13.24
N ILE A 188 0.10 -3.01 12.22
CA ILE A 188 0.48 -1.60 12.39
C ILE A 188 -0.61 -0.84 13.13
N ASP A 189 -1.88 -1.12 12.82
CA ASP A 189 -3.02 -0.47 13.47
C ASP A 189 -3.11 -0.82 14.95
N VAL A 190 -2.77 -2.06 15.33
CA VAL A 190 -2.71 -2.50 16.73
C VAL A 190 -1.65 -1.74 17.52
N MET A 191 -0.50 -1.41 16.90
CA MET A 191 0.59 -0.72 17.59
C MET A 191 0.54 0.81 17.50
N TRP A 192 -0.11 1.37 16.49
CA TRP A 192 -0.23 2.81 16.25
C TRP A 192 -1.35 3.44 17.10
N THR A 193 -1.21 3.31 18.41
CA THR A 193 -2.20 3.76 19.40
C THR A 193 -2.11 5.25 19.73
N THR A 194 -0.99 5.89 19.41
CA THR A 194 -0.73 7.30 19.78
C THR A 194 -0.32 8.09 18.54
N GLY A 195 -0.95 9.25 18.35
CA GLY A 195 -0.64 10.16 17.24
C GLY A 195 -1.09 9.67 15.87
N ARG A 196 -1.99 8.67 15.78
CA ARG A 196 -2.61 8.30 14.50
C ARG A 196 -3.61 9.38 14.10
N PRO A 197 -3.46 10.02 12.93
CA PRO A 197 -4.42 11.03 12.45
C PRO A 197 -5.80 10.39 12.29
N PRO A 198 -6.91 11.11 12.55
CA PRO A 198 -8.25 10.58 12.31
C PRO A 198 -8.53 10.47 10.81
N ARG A 199 -9.42 9.54 10.41
CA ARG A 199 -9.92 9.49 9.03
C ARG A 199 -10.68 10.76 8.69
N ARG A 200 -10.42 11.30 7.50
CA ARG A 200 -11.20 12.35 6.87
C ARG A 200 -12.59 11.80 6.57
N ASN A 201 -13.58 12.60 6.91
CA ASN A 201 -14.99 12.32 6.67
C ASN A 201 -15.63 13.60 6.11
N LYS A 202 -15.34 13.91 4.83
CA LYS A 202 -15.76 15.18 4.21
C LYS A 202 -16.97 14.98 3.31
N ASN A 203 -17.82 15.99 3.24
CA ASN A 203 -19.04 15.93 2.43
C ASN A 203 -18.75 15.67 0.95
N VAL A 204 -19.52 14.77 0.37
CA VAL A 204 -19.55 14.47 -1.06
C VAL A 204 -20.35 15.54 -1.78
N PHE A 205 -20.04 15.79 -3.06
CA PHE A 205 -20.84 16.65 -3.91
C PHE A 205 -20.98 16.08 -5.32
N VAL A 206 -22.07 16.45 -6.00
CA VAL A 206 -22.34 16.06 -7.38
C VAL A 206 -21.57 16.94 -8.36
N LEU A 207 -20.88 16.32 -9.31
CA LEU A 207 -20.29 16.98 -10.46
C LEU A 207 -21.36 17.17 -11.54
N LYS A 208 -21.74 18.43 -11.78
CA LYS A 208 -22.78 18.80 -12.76
C LYS A 208 -22.45 18.30 -14.17
N GLU A 209 -23.49 17.92 -14.92
CA GLU A 209 -23.37 17.38 -16.28
C GLU A 209 -22.64 18.29 -17.27
N LYS A 210 -22.75 19.61 -17.11
CA LYS A 210 -21.98 20.56 -17.93
C LYS A 210 -20.46 20.37 -17.84
N TYR A 211 -19.96 19.71 -16.80
CA TYR A 211 -18.55 19.36 -16.62
C TYR A 211 -18.27 17.89 -16.95
N SER A 212 -19.20 16.98 -16.61
CA SER A 212 -19.00 15.53 -16.82
C SER A 212 -19.40 15.04 -18.21
N GLY A 213 -20.13 15.85 -18.98
CA GLY A 213 -20.57 15.60 -20.36
C GLY A 213 -21.67 14.53 -20.51
N LYS A 214 -21.97 13.77 -19.46
CA LYS A 214 -22.94 12.67 -19.51
C LYS A 214 -23.53 12.37 -18.12
N PRO A 215 -24.84 12.11 -18.00
CA PRO A 215 -25.44 11.62 -16.76
C PRO A 215 -24.86 10.27 -16.35
N TRP A 216 -24.75 10.04 -15.05
CA TRP A 216 -24.17 8.83 -14.48
C TRP A 216 -24.93 7.55 -14.89
N THR A 217 -26.27 7.65 -15.00
CA THR A 217 -27.15 6.56 -15.42
C THR A 217 -26.81 6.03 -16.82
N LYS A 218 -26.41 6.91 -17.75
CA LYS A 218 -25.98 6.51 -19.10
C LYS A 218 -24.61 5.83 -19.07
N LYS A 219 -23.69 6.27 -18.21
CA LYS A 219 -22.41 5.58 -18.00
C LYS A 219 -22.62 4.16 -17.47
N VAL A 220 -23.49 4.00 -16.49
CA VAL A 220 -23.86 2.70 -15.94
C VAL A 220 -24.46 1.78 -17.01
N GLU A 221 -25.37 2.29 -17.85
CA GLU A 221 -25.95 1.50 -18.94
C GLU A 221 -24.89 1.05 -19.97
N GLU A 222 -23.93 1.92 -20.31
CA GLU A 222 -22.81 1.59 -21.20
C GLU A 222 -21.92 0.50 -20.60
N VAL A 223 -21.59 0.60 -19.31
CA VAL A 223 -20.82 -0.43 -18.59
C VAL A 223 -21.59 -1.76 -18.56
N ARG A 224 -22.89 -1.76 -18.24
CA ARG A 224 -23.72 -2.97 -18.32
C ARG A 224 -23.76 -3.57 -19.72
N GLY A 225 -23.81 -2.75 -20.76
CA GLY A 225 -23.70 -3.20 -22.16
C GLY A 225 -22.35 -3.87 -22.46
N ARG A 226 -21.27 -3.47 -21.79
CA ARG A 226 -19.97 -4.17 -21.88
C ARG A 226 -19.97 -5.46 -21.08
N LEU A 227 -20.49 -5.47 -19.85
CA LEU A 227 -20.58 -6.67 -19.01
C LEU A 227 -21.39 -7.78 -19.70
N ARG A 228 -22.53 -7.45 -20.33
CA ARG A 228 -23.33 -8.39 -21.14
C ARG A 228 -22.52 -9.05 -22.26
N ARG A 229 -21.73 -8.26 -23.00
CA ARG A 229 -20.89 -8.77 -24.09
C ARG A 229 -19.76 -9.68 -23.61
N LEU A 230 -19.34 -9.52 -22.35
CA LEU A 230 -18.32 -10.35 -21.71
C LEU A 230 -18.91 -11.53 -20.93
N HIS A 231 -20.25 -11.68 -20.91
CA HIS A 231 -20.95 -12.69 -20.10
C HIS A 231 -20.61 -12.61 -18.60
N VAL A 232 -20.49 -11.38 -18.08
CA VAL A 232 -20.20 -11.09 -16.66
C VAL A 232 -21.47 -10.60 -15.98
N ASP A 233 -21.84 -11.19 -14.83
CA ASP A 233 -23.08 -10.85 -14.12
C ASP A 233 -22.98 -9.58 -13.26
N ALA A 234 -21.79 -9.30 -12.74
CA ALA A 234 -21.54 -8.16 -11.86
C ALA A 234 -20.07 -7.72 -11.88
N MET A 235 -19.83 -6.48 -11.47
CA MET A 235 -18.51 -5.86 -11.36
C MET A 235 -18.36 -5.21 -9.99
N VAL A 236 -17.27 -5.54 -9.29
CA VAL A 236 -16.85 -4.84 -8.08
C VAL A 236 -15.85 -3.75 -8.48
N VAL A 237 -16.12 -2.52 -8.06
CA VAL A 237 -15.27 -1.35 -8.31
C VAL A 237 -14.69 -0.91 -6.99
N THR A 238 -13.36 -0.95 -6.91
CA THR A 238 -12.59 -0.56 -5.72
C THR A 238 -11.81 0.73 -5.95
N ALA A 239 -11.44 1.04 -7.19
CA ALA A 239 -10.73 2.25 -7.56
C ALA A 239 -11.63 3.49 -7.39
N LEU A 240 -11.20 4.45 -6.56
CA LEU A 240 -12.07 5.57 -6.16
C LEU A 240 -12.32 6.57 -7.29
N ASP A 241 -11.39 6.70 -8.22
CA ASP A 241 -11.54 7.52 -9.42
C ASP A 241 -12.57 6.94 -10.39
N GLU A 242 -12.61 5.61 -10.54
CA GLU A 242 -13.63 4.91 -11.33
C GLU A 242 -15.02 5.10 -10.72
N ILE A 243 -15.16 4.96 -9.39
CA ILE A 243 -16.42 5.20 -8.68
C ILE A 243 -16.87 6.65 -8.85
N ALA A 244 -15.96 7.61 -8.61
CA ALA A 244 -16.23 9.04 -8.76
C ALA A 244 -16.64 9.40 -10.20
N TRP A 245 -16.01 8.79 -11.20
CA TRP A 245 -16.34 8.98 -12.60
C TRP A 245 -17.70 8.37 -12.96
N LEU A 246 -17.96 7.13 -12.53
CA LEU A 246 -19.16 6.38 -12.87
C LEU A 246 -20.40 7.07 -12.31
N LEU A 247 -20.32 7.54 -11.06
CA LEU A 247 -21.44 8.17 -10.34
C LEU A 247 -21.49 9.69 -10.47
N ASN A 248 -20.54 10.34 -11.16
CA ASN A 248 -20.43 11.81 -11.22
C ASN A 248 -20.43 12.48 -9.83
N ILE A 249 -19.76 11.87 -8.85
CA ILE A 249 -19.59 12.45 -7.51
C ILE A 249 -18.12 12.76 -7.25
N ARG A 250 -17.86 13.67 -6.32
CA ARG A 250 -16.50 14.01 -5.87
C ARG A 250 -16.48 14.13 -4.35
N GLY A 251 -15.33 13.83 -3.76
CA GLY A 251 -15.08 13.88 -2.32
C GLY A 251 -13.79 14.62 -1.99
N ARG A 252 -13.37 14.54 -0.72
CA ARG A 252 -12.13 15.16 -0.22
C ARG A 252 -11.42 14.28 0.82
N ASP A 253 -11.65 12.96 0.75
CA ASP A 253 -11.09 12.02 1.73
C ASP A 253 -9.63 11.73 1.42
N ILE A 254 -9.26 11.70 0.14
CA ILE A 254 -7.87 11.48 -0.29
C ILE A 254 -7.18 12.83 -0.52
N PRO A 255 -5.98 13.07 0.06
CA PRO A 255 -5.23 14.29 -0.19
C PRO A 255 -4.95 14.50 -1.69
N SER A 256 -5.19 15.71 -2.19
CA SER A 256 -4.98 16.10 -3.60
C SER A 256 -5.83 15.37 -4.65
N ASN A 257 -6.60 14.37 -4.26
CA ASN A 257 -7.44 13.55 -5.12
C ASN A 257 -8.92 13.72 -4.71
N PRO A 258 -9.81 14.20 -5.60
CA PRO A 258 -11.17 14.62 -5.22
C PRO A 258 -12.13 13.42 -5.09
N PHE A 259 -11.76 12.45 -4.27
CA PHE A 259 -12.45 11.17 -4.14
C PHE A 259 -13.05 10.98 -2.75
N VAL A 260 -14.07 10.12 -2.68
CA VAL A 260 -14.72 9.67 -1.45
C VAL A 260 -14.39 8.20 -1.25
N ARG A 261 -13.99 7.83 -0.03
CA ARG A 261 -13.67 6.43 0.27
C ARG A 261 -14.94 5.59 0.17
N SER A 262 -14.96 4.63 -0.76
CA SER A 262 -16.17 3.90 -1.08
C SER A 262 -15.88 2.64 -1.92
N TYR A 263 -16.84 1.73 -1.96
CA TYR A 263 -16.87 0.60 -2.89
C TYR A 263 -18.17 0.62 -3.69
N LEU A 264 -18.15 0.01 -4.88
CA LEU A 264 -19.35 -0.10 -5.70
C LEU A 264 -19.51 -1.50 -6.27
N LEU A 265 -20.68 -2.09 -6.08
CA LEU A 265 -21.10 -3.31 -6.75
C LEU A 265 -22.13 -2.95 -7.82
N LEU A 266 -21.75 -3.14 -9.08
CA LEU A 266 -22.63 -2.97 -10.23
C LEU A 266 -23.09 -4.33 -10.73
N ASP A 267 -24.36 -4.66 -10.54
CA ASP A 267 -25.00 -5.81 -11.20
C ASP A 267 -25.88 -5.34 -12.38
N MET A 268 -26.45 -6.29 -13.12
CA MET A 268 -27.27 -5.99 -14.31
C MET A 268 -28.49 -5.11 -14.01
N ASN A 269 -28.97 -5.09 -12.78
CA ASN A 269 -30.19 -4.41 -12.38
C ASN A 269 -29.91 -3.29 -11.37
N ARG A 270 -28.93 -3.47 -10.48
CA ARG A 270 -28.65 -2.66 -9.30
C ARG A 270 -27.28 -2.00 -9.31
N VAL A 271 -27.22 -0.89 -8.59
CA VAL A 271 -25.98 -0.22 -8.19
C VAL A 271 -25.98 -0.17 -6.67
N LYS A 272 -25.06 -0.89 -6.03
CA LYS A 272 -24.84 -0.80 -4.59
C LYS A 272 -23.62 0.05 -4.31
N PHE A 273 -23.83 1.18 -3.64
CA PHE A 273 -22.78 2.14 -3.32
C PHE A 273 -22.49 2.08 -1.82
N TYR A 274 -21.33 1.52 -1.47
CA TYR A 274 -20.86 1.38 -0.09
C TYR A 274 -20.06 2.61 0.29
N VAL A 275 -20.59 3.44 1.19
CA VAL A 275 -19.98 4.71 1.58
C VAL A 275 -20.51 5.13 2.95
N ASN A 276 -19.73 5.94 3.68
CA ASN A 276 -20.24 6.54 4.90
C ASN A 276 -21.39 7.51 4.57
N GLN A 277 -22.60 7.12 4.96
CA GLN A 277 -23.83 7.84 4.64
C GLN A 277 -23.83 9.28 5.19
N SER A 278 -23.11 9.55 6.28
CA SER A 278 -22.99 10.90 6.83
C SER A 278 -22.40 11.89 5.82
N GLN A 279 -21.58 11.41 4.88
CA GLN A 279 -20.95 12.25 3.86
C GLN A 279 -21.90 12.65 2.72
N LEU A 280 -23.06 11.98 2.60
CA LEU A 280 -24.02 12.21 1.51
C LEU A 280 -25.17 13.15 1.89
N VAL A 281 -25.31 13.47 3.19
CA VAL A 281 -26.42 14.27 3.74
C VAL A 281 -26.43 15.66 3.12
N ASP A 282 -25.25 16.27 3.01
CA ASP A 282 -25.10 17.60 2.43
C ASP A 282 -25.00 17.55 0.89
N ASN A 283 -25.19 18.69 0.23
CA ASN A 283 -25.06 18.86 -1.23
C ASN A 283 -26.04 18.06 -2.11
N ASN A 284 -27.19 17.65 -1.55
CA ASN A 284 -28.26 16.95 -2.28
C ASN A 284 -27.82 15.64 -2.94
N VAL A 285 -26.82 14.96 -2.40
CA VAL A 285 -26.28 13.73 -3.01
C VAL A 285 -27.29 12.58 -2.92
N PHE A 286 -27.99 12.41 -1.79
CA PHE A 286 -29.10 11.45 -1.68
C PHE A 286 -30.16 11.67 -2.76
N LYS A 287 -30.61 12.93 -2.90
CA LYS A 287 -31.61 13.30 -3.90
C LYS A 287 -31.14 12.99 -5.33
N TYR A 288 -29.86 13.21 -5.62
CA TYR A 288 -29.27 12.89 -6.92
C TYR A 288 -29.33 11.39 -7.27
N PHE A 289 -29.18 10.52 -6.27
CA PHE A 289 -29.35 9.08 -6.44
C PHE A 289 -30.83 8.68 -6.52
N ASP A 290 -31.71 9.29 -5.71
CA ASP A 290 -33.14 8.96 -5.63
C ASP A 290 -33.97 9.47 -6.83
N GLU A 291 -33.64 10.65 -7.37
CA GLU A 291 -34.34 11.25 -8.52
C GLU A 291 -34.32 10.36 -9.76
N THR A 292 -33.39 9.40 -9.82
CA THR A 292 -33.25 8.48 -10.96
C THR A 292 -34.28 7.33 -11.00
N ARG A 293 -35.17 7.22 -10.00
CA ARG A 293 -36.41 6.41 -10.05
C ARG A 293 -36.30 4.93 -10.47
N THR A 294 -35.12 4.34 -10.49
CA THR A 294 -34.95 2.90 -10.56
C THR A 294 -34.91 2.35 -9.14
N LYS A 295 -35.90 1.53 -8.76
CA LYS A 295 -36.01 0.81 -7.46
C LYS A 295 -34.83 -0.15 -7.16
N THR A 296 -33.69 0.05 -7.79
CA THR A 296 -32.56 -0.86 -7.85
C THR A 296 -31.24 -0.22 -7.41
N ASN A 297 -31.22 1.05 -7.04
CA ASN A 297 -30.02 1.66 -6.47
C ASN A 297 -30.10 1.58 -4.94
N GLU A 298 -29.01 1.14 -4.31
CA GLU A 298 -28.93 0.91 -2.86
C GLU A 298 -27.68 1.63 -2.33
N ILE A 299 -27.87 2.57 -1.40
CA ILE A 299 -26.76 3.12 -0.62
C ILE A 299 -26.60 2.22 0.60
N VAL A 300 -25.40 1.68 0.78
CA VAL A 300 -25.07 0.75 1.85
C VAL A 300 -24.00 1.40 2.73
N GLU A 301 -24.14 1.27 4.04
CA GLU A 301 -23.10 1.69 5.00
C GLU A 301 -22.09 0.55 5.24
#